data_AF-A0A735GFJ6-F1
#
_entry.id   AF-A0A735GFJ6-F1
#
_cell.length_a   1.000
_cell.length_b   1.000
_cell.length_c   1.000
_cell.angle_alpha   90.00
_cell.angle_beta   90.00
_cell.angle_gamma   90.00
#
_symmetry.space_group_name_H-M   'P 1'
#
loop_
_entity.id
_entity.type
_entity.pdbx_description
1 polymer ?
#
loop_
_entity_poly.entity_id
_entity_poly.type
_entity_poly.pdbx_seq_one_letter_code
_entity_poly.pdbx_strand_id
1 'polypeptide(L)'
;MYSTPTISSFCFSTDVFDCEKGCVDKTAFLLALDEMSFYIDRECVQSEIMEAKRSWEVIQDMAENPLPFPEKTYSAKYKDDYFWAIKYIDKVYGKDIILHIDKINNACISDQLRVYHKYDIYFSTRKMNESELKLFVMRMKKTRSQNKYRESVKDKKVLNTYISSGAKARLTAMAKYHGMNINEELEQLINHAYTKYR
;
A
#
# COMPACT_ATOMS: atom_id res chain seq x y z
N MET A 1 -39.77 -32.31 10.04
CA MET A 1 -39.40 -31.08 9.34
C MET A 1 -37.89 -30.97 9.44
N TYR A 2 -37.15 -31.27 8.37
CA TYR A 2 -35.68 -31.20 8.43
C TYR A 2 -35.27 -29.75 8.60
N SER A 3 -34.41 -29.47 9.58
CA SER A 3 -33.87 -28.13 9.80
C SER A 3 -33.20 -27.65 8.52
N THR A 4 -33.71 -26.56 7.94
CA THR A 4 -33.14 -25.97 6.74
C THR A 4 -31.67 -25.63 7.03
N PRO A 5 -30.71 -26.19 6.28
CA PRO A 5 -29.30 -25.97 6.56
C PRO A 5 -28.96 -24.48 6.36
N THR A 6 -28.40 -23.86 7.40
CA THR A 6 -28.01 -22.46 7.46
C THR A 6 -26.60 -22.25 6.87
N ILE A 7 -26.17 -21.02 6.63
CA ILE A 7 -24.78 -20.72 6.21
C ILE A 7 -23.81 -21.13 7.31
N SER A 8 -24.22 -20.98 8.58
CA SER A 8 -23.49 -21.48 9.76
C SER A 8 -23.22 -23.00 9.77
N SER A 9 -23.86 -23.78 8.90
CA SER A 9 -23.57 -25.21 8.71
C SER A 9 -22.35 -25.51 7.82
N PHE A 10 -21.78 -24.50 7.14
CA PHE A 10 -20.54 -24.64 6.38
C PHE A 10 -19.31 -24.36 7.26
N CYS A 11 -18.30 -25.22 7.16
CA CYS A 11 -17.01 -25.03 7.84
C CYS A 11 -16.20 -23.90 7.17
N PHE A 12 -16.37 -22.67 7.64
CA PHE A 12 -15.44 -21.58 7.32
C PHE A 12 -14.17 -21.72 8.17
N SER A 13 -12.99 -21.56 7.56
CA SER A 13 -11.73 -21.53 8.34
C SER A 13 -11.79 -20.37 9.34
N THR A 14 -11.42 -20.66 10.58
CA THR A 14 -11.46 -19.72 11.71
C THR A 14 -10.46 -18.56 11.58
N ASP A 15 -9.49 -18.68 10.67
CA ASP A 15 -8.39 -17.72 10.49
C ASP A 15 -8.86 -16.36 9.94
N VAL A 16 -10.09 -16.29 9.40
CA VAL A 16 -10.68 -15.05 8.86
C VAL A 16 -11.22 -14.12 9.97
N PHE A 17 -11.48 -14.65 11.17
CA PHE A 17 -12.24 -13.96 12.23
C PHE A 17 -11.45 -13.69 13.51
N ASP A 18 -10.13 -13.63 13.43
CA ASP A 18 -9.26 -13.48 14.61
C ASP A 18 -9.61 -12.24 15.46
N CYS A 19 -10.21 -12.52 16.63
CA CYS A 19 -10.97 -11.58 17.46
C CYS A 19 -10.08 -10.64 18.29
N GLU A 20 -8.76 -10.85 18.36
CA GLU A 20 -7.88 -10.04 19.21
C GLU A 20 -7.64 -8.60 18.68
N LYS A 21 -8.15 -8.26 17.48
CA LYS A 21 -7.85 -6.99 16.77
C LYS A 21 -9.05 -6.06 16.53
N GLY A 22 -10.21 -6.33 17.12
CA GLY A 22 -11.35 -5.39 17.12
C GLY A 22 -12.21 -5.39 15.84
N CYS A 23 -12.78 -6.53 15.48
CA CYS A 23 -13.88 -6.64 14.51
C CYS A 23 -14.95 -7.63 14.98
N VAL A 24 -16.15 -7.45 14.41
CA VAL A 24 -17.47 -8.05 14.67
C VAL A 24 -17.46 -9.46 15.28
N ASP A 25 -18.26 -9.65 16.35
CA ASP A 25 -18.50 -10.96 16.96
C ASP A 25 -18.91 -12.01 15.92
N LYS A 26 -18.20 -13.15 15.89
CA LYS A 26 -18.42 -14.22 14.91
C LYS A 26 -19.88 -14.68 14.89
N THR A 27 -20.50 -14.79 16.06
CA THR A 27 -21.89 -15.24 16.19
C THR A 27 -22.83 -14.22 15.57
N ALA A 28 -22.66 -12.94 15.91
CA ALA A 28 -23.45 -11.84 15.33
C ALA A 28 -23.30 -11.74 13.81
N PHE A 29 -22.08 -11.91 13.27
CA PHE A 29 -21.85 -11.90 11.82
C PHE A 29 -22.52 -13.07 11.11
N LEU A 30 -22.38 -14.30 11.65
CA LEU A 30 -23.02 -15.48 11.08
C LEU A 30 -24.55 -15.39 11.14
N LEU A 31 -25.11 -14.85 12.22
CA LEU A 31 -26.54 -14.60 12.33
C LEU A 31 -27.04 -13.59 11.30
N ALA A 32 -26.29 -12.52 11.05
CA ALA A 32 -26.64 -11.55 10.01
C ALA A 32 -26.59 -12.16 8.60
N LEU A 33 -25.61 -13.02 8.31
CA LEU A 33 -25.54 -13.74 7.04
C LEU A 33 -26.69 -14.75 6.88
N ASP A 34 -27.01 -15.49 7.95
CA ASP A 34 -28.16 -16.40 7.97
C ASP A 34 -29.47 -15.63 7.73
N GLU A 35 -29.64 -14.45 8.34
CA GLU A 35 -30.77 -13.56 8.08
C GLU A 35 -30.85 -13.12 6.61
N MET A 36 -29.73 -12.67 6.02
CA MET A 36 -29.65 -12.27 4.61
C MET A 36 -29.99 -13.43 3.65
N SER A 37 -29.64 -14.66 4.02
CA SER A 37 -29.91 -15.85 3.19
C SER A 37 -31.39 -16.15 3.00
N PHE A 38 -32.26 -15.67 3.89
CA PHE A 38 -33.71 -15.75 3.72
C PHE A 38 -34.25 -14.82 2.62
N TYR A 39 -33.50 -13.77 2.26
CA TYR A 39 -33.95 -12.75 1.32
C TYR A 39 -33.33 -12.85 -0.08
N ILE A 40 -32.09 -13.36 -0.21
CA ILE A 40 -31.29 -13.27 -1.45
C ILE A 40 -31.01 -14.65 -2.08
N ASP A 41 -31.55 -15.73 -1.50
CA ASP A 41 -31.21 -17.13 -1.77
C ASP A 41 -29.84 -17.56 -1.24
N ARG A 42 -29.80 -18.76 -0.67
CA ARG A 42 -28.62 -19.30 0.03
C ARG A 42 -27.45 -19.55 -0.91
N GLU A 43 -27.71 -20.05 -2.12
CA GLU A 43 -26.65 -20.33 -3.10
C GLU A 43 -26.00 -19.03 -3.56
N CYS A 44 -26.80 -17.97 -3.70
CA CYS A 44 -26.31 -16.63 -4.02
C CYS A 44 -25.39 -16.07 -2.92
N VAL A 45 -25.83 -16.11 -1.65
CA VAL A 45 -24.99 -15.64 -0.52
C VAL A 45 -23.71 -16.47 -0.39
N GLN A 46 -23.80 -17.80 -0.57
CA GLN A 46 -22.62 -18.66 -0.54
C GLN A 46 -21.64 -18.35 -1.68
N SER A 47 -22.14 -18.09 -2.88
CA SER A 47 -21.32 -17.71 -4.03
C SER A 47 -20.56 -16.41 -3.78
N GLU A 48 -21.23 -15.38 -3.24
CA GLU A 48 -20.60 -14.10 -2.90
C GLU A 48 -19.51 -14.24 -1.82
N ILE A 49 -19.75 -15.07 -0.79
CA ILE A 49 -18.74 -15.35 0.25
C ILE A 49 -17.51 -16.06 -0.36
N MET A 50 -17.74 -17.06 -1.22
CA MET A 50 -16.65 -17.79 -1.88
C MET A 50 -15.86 -16.90 -2.84
N GLU A 51 -16.53 -15.99 -3.53
CA GLU A 51 -15.87 -15.00 -4.38
C GLU A 51 -15.02 -14.03 -3.56
N ALA A 52 -15.56 -13.47 -2.47
CA ALA A 52 -14.83 -12.61 -1.55
C ALA A 52 -13.61 -13.32 -0.94
N LYS A 53 -13.75 -14.59 -0.54
CA LYS A 53 -12.65 -15.42 -0.06
C LYS A 53 -11.57 -15.60 -1.12
N ARG A 54 -11.94 -15.90 -2.36
CA ARG A 54 -10.99 -16.06 -3.46
C ARG A 54 -10.25 -14.75 -3.76
N SER A 55 -10.96 -13.62 -3.76
CA SER A 55 -10.34 -12.29 -3.90
C SER A 55 -9.33 -12.03 -2.77
N TRP A 56 -9.67 -12.39 -1.54
CA TRP A 56 -8.79 -12.26 -0.38
C TRP A 56 -7.53 -13.13 -0.49
N GLU A 57 -7.66 -14.39 -0.90
CA GLU A 57 -6.54 -15.31 -1.12
C GLU A 57 -5.57 -14.76 -2.19
N VAL A 58 -6.10 -14.24 -3.29
CA VAL A 58 -5.30 -13.59 -4.36
C VAL A 58 -4.56 -12.36 -3.83
N ILE A 59 -5.23 -11.54 -3.01
CA ILE A 59 -4.61 -10.37 -2.37
C ILE A 59 -3.48 -10.80 -1.43
N GLN A 60 -3.70 -11.82 -0.58
CA GLN A 60 -2.71 -12.28 0.40
C GLN A 60 -1.51 -12.97 -0.24
N ASP A 61 -1.73 -13.86 -1.22
CA ASP A 61 -0.67 -14.62 -1.88
C ASP A 61 0.29 -13.71 -2.68
N MET A 62 -0.22 -12.61 -3.24
CA MET A 62 0.60 -11.61 -3.95
C MET A 62 1.18 -10.52 -3.04
N ALA A 63 0.85 -10.55 -1.75
CA ALA A 63 1.20 -9.54 -0.76
C ALA A 63 2.35 -9.94 0.17
N GLU A 64 3.46 -10.48 -0.38
CA GLU A 64 4.71 -10.40 0.38
C GLU A 64 5.03 -8.93 0.71
N ASN A 65 4.72 -8.02 -0.22
CA ASN A 65 4.62 -6.60 0.06
C ASN A 65 3.88 -5.80 -1.05
N PRO A 66 2.54 -5.64 -0.98
CA PRO A 66 1.74 -5.07 -2.06
C PRO A 66 1.87 -3.55 -2.16
N LEU A 67 2.38 -2.92 -1.11
CA LEU A 67 2.47 -1.47 -0.98
C LEU A 67 3.93 -1.01 -1.11
N PRO A 68 4.21 0.26 -1.39
CA PRO A 68 5.58 0.76 -1.62
C PRO A 68 6.45 0.83 -0.35
N PHE A 69 6.03 0.22 0.76
CA PHE A 69 6.71 0.23 2.05
C PHE A 69 6.81 -1.19 2.62
N PRO A 70 7.96 -1.61 3.19
CA PRO A 70 8.22 -3.00 3.61
C PRO A 70 7.61 -3.42 4.94
N GLU A 71 7.22 -2.47 5.79
CA GLU A 71 6.81 -2.80 7.16
C GLU A 71 5.31 -3.10 7.22
N LYS A 72 4.97 -4.27 7.79
CA LYS A 72 3.60 -4.71 8.09
C LYS A 72 3.02 -4.04 9.34
N THR A 73 3.88 -3.46 10.18
CA THR A 73 3.53 -2.67 11.37
C THR A 73 3.77 -1.19 11.12
N TYR A 74 3.07 -0.33 11.86
CA TYR A 74 3.12 1.10 11.61
C TYR A 74 4.53 1.63 11.90
N SER A 75 4.97 2.53 11.05
CA SER A 75 6.30 3.12 11.15
C SER A 75 6.27 4.54 10.64
N ALA A 76 6.71 5.47 11.50
CA ALA A 76 6.72 6.90 11.21
C ALA A 76 7.59 7.22 9.98
N LYS A 77 8.60 6.39 9.68
CA LYS A 77 9.47 6.51 8.50
C LYS A 77 8.68 6.53 7.18
N TYR A 78 7.56 5.81 7.12
CA TYR A 78 6.75 5.67 5.90
C TYR A 78 5.45 6.47 5.95
N LYS A 79 5.29 7.41 6.89
CA LYS A 79 4.08 8.23 7.01
C LYS A 79 3.69 8.89 5.68
N ASP A 80 4.66 9.51 5.01
CA ASP A 80 4.43 10.15 3.71
C ASP A 80 4.07 9.13 2.61
N ASP A 81 4.59 7.91 2.71
CA ASP A 81 4.25 6.83 1.79
C ASP A 81 2.80 6.34 1.99
N TYR A 82 2.32 6.27 3.24
CA TYR A 82 0.92 5.95 3.53
C TYR A 82 -0.02 7.01 2.94
N PHE A 83 0.21 8.29 3.25
CA PHE A 83 -0.62 9.37 2.72
C PHE A 83 -0.60 9.44 1.20
N TRP A 84 0.56 9.22 0.59
CA TRP A 84 0.68 9.19 -0.86
C TRP A 84 -0.12 8.03 -1.47
N ALA A 85 -0.04 6.84 -0.88
CA ALA A 85 -0.74 5.65 -1.38
C ALA A 85 -2.26 5.81 -1.30
N ILE A 86 -2.78 6.36 -0.19
CA ILE A 86 -4.21 6.71 -0.04
C ILE A 86 -4.65 7.62 -1.20
N LYS A 87 -3.92 8.73 -1.42
CA LYS A 87 -4.23 9.68 -2.50
C LYS A 87 -4.14 9.04 -3.88
N TYR A 88 -3.18 8.15 -4.11
CA TYR A 88 -3.04 7.44 -5.37
C TYR A 88 -4.25 6.53 -5.62
N ILE A 89 -4.65 5.72 -4.64
CA ILE A 89 -5.81 4.83 -4.75
C ILE A 89 -7.08 5.65 -4.97
N ASP A 90 -7.31 6.70 -4.18
CA ASP A 90 -8.48 7.58 -4.32
C ASP A 90 -8.55 8.22 -5.72
N LYS A 91 -7.40 8.61 -6.28
CA LYS A 91 -7.31 9.16 -7.64
C LYS A 91 -7.68 8.14 -8.72
N VAL A 92 -7.28 6.88 -8.55
CA VAL A 92 -7.54 5.81 -9.52
C VAL A 92 -8.98 5.27 -9.40
N TYR A 93 -9.52 5.24 -8.18
CA TYR A 93 -10.84 4.68 -7.88
C TYR A 93 -11.99 5.65 -8.14
N GLY A 94 -11.74 6.97 -8.03
CA GLY A 94 -12.78 7.99 -8.05
C GLY A 94 -13.34 8.24 -6.64
N LYS A 95 -13.84 9.45 -6.39
CA LYS A 95 -14.31 9.89 -5.05
C LYS A 95 -15.64 9.28 -4.60
N ASP A 96 -16.31 8.50 -5.46
CA ASP A 96 -17.74 8.19 -5.28
C ASP A 96 -18.02 7.03 -4.31
N ILE A 97 -17.00 6.31 -3.86
CA ILE A 97 -17.15 5.30 -2.81
C ILE A 97 -16.42 5.78 -1.56
N ILE A 98 -16.98 6.81 -0.93
CA ILE A 98 -16.74 7.05 0.49
C ILE A 98 -17.61 6.04 1.23
N LEU A 99 -17.06 4.87 1.55
CA LEU A 99 -17.76 3.95 2.44
C LEU A 99 -18.00 4.69 3.77
N HIS A 100 -19.14 4.45 4.44
CA HIS A 100 -19.36 4.96 5.79
C HIS A 100 -18.20 4.58 6.74
N ILE A 101 -17.55 3.45 6.46
CA ILE A 101 -16.33 2.97 7.10
C ILE A 101 -15.14 3.94 6.93
N ASP A 102 -14.97 4.63 5.79
CA ASP A 102 -13.90 5.62 5.62
C ASP A 102 -14.05 6.79 6.61
N LYS A 103 -15.28 7.21 6.94
CA LYS A 103 -15.52 8.27 7.94
C LYS A 103 -15.17 7.82 9.37
N ILE A 104 -15.48 6.57 9.71
CA ILE A 104 -15.19 5.97 11.02
C ILE A 104 -13.69 5.69 11.16
N ASN A 105 -13.06 5.14 10.11
CA ASN A 105 -11.66 4.76 10.08
C ASN A 105 -10.71 5.96 10.18
N ASN A 106 -11.09 7.12 9.63
CA ASN A 106 -10.24 8.32 9.64
C ASN A 106 -9.97 8.89 11.05
N ALA A 107 -10.81 8.58 12.05
CA ALA A 107 -10.66 9.09 13.41
C ALA A 107 -9.89 8.15 14.35
N CYS A 108 -9.87 6.84 14.08
CA CYS A 108 -9.42 5.83 15.05
C CYS A 108 -8.38 4.82 14.52
N ILE A 109 -8.06 4.84 13.23
CA ILE A 109 -7.19 3.83 12.59
C ILE A 109 -5.91 4.48 12.06
N SER A 110 -4.77 3.79 12.19
CA SER A 110 -3.48 4.24 11.70
C SER A 110 -3.48 4.41 10.17
N ASP A 111 -2.68 5.35 9.65
CA ASP A 111 -2.58 5.60 8.21
C ASP A 111 -2.18 4.34 7.41
N GLN A 112 -1.35 3.47 7.99
CA GLN A 112 -0.98 2.21 7.39
C GLN A 112 -2.19 1.31 7.16
N LEU A 113 -2.99 1.06 8.20
CA LEU A 113 -4.18 0.21 8.11
C LEU A 113 -5.23 0.82 7.18
N ARG A 114 -5.33 2.15 7.12
CA ARG A 114 -6.18 2.86 6.15
C ARG A 114 -5.75 2.58 4.71
N VAL A 115 -4.45 2.49 4.42
CA VAL A 115 -3.95 2.15 3.07
C VAL A 115 -4.33 0.72 2.71
N TYR A 116 -4.11 -0.25 3.61
CA TYR A 116 -4.47 -1.66 3.37
C TYR A 116 -5.97 -1.80 3.15
N HIS A 117 -6.79 -1.18 3.99
CA HIS A 117 -8.24 -1.21 3.83
C HIS A 117 -8.69 -0.68 2.45
N LYS A 118 -8.16 0.48 2.02
CA LYS A 118 -8.46 1.04 0.70
C LYS A 118 -7.97 0.17 -0.44
N TYR A 119 -6.79 -0.43 -0.28
CA TYR A 119 -6.23 -1.39 -1.22
C TYR A 119 -7.19 -2.59 -1.35
N ASP A 120 -7.58 -3.22 -0.25
CA ASP A 120 -8.44 -4.41 -0.24
C ASP A 120 -9.81 -4.16 -0.88
N ILE A 121 -10.44 -3.02 -0.54
CA ILE A 121 -11.72 -2.61 -1.15
C ILE A 121 -11.55 -2.39 -2.64
N TYR A 122 -10.50 -1.67 -3.06
CA TYR A 122 -10.26 -1.37 -4.47
C TYR A 122 -10.25 -2.65 -5.32
N PHE A 123 -9.54 -3.69 -4.88
CA PHE A 123 -9.47 -4.95 -5.63
C PHE A 123 -10.73 -5.77 -5.53
N SER A 124 -11.32 -5.87 -4.35
CA SER A 124 -12.51 -6.68 -4.12
C SER A 124 -13.69 -6.14 -4.93
N THR A 125 -13.92 -4.82 -4.95
CA THR A 125 -15.02 -4.22 -5.74
C THR A 125 -14.78 -4.32 -7.25
N ARG A 126 -13.52 -4.29 -7.71
CA ARG A 126 -13.20 -4.40 -9.13
C ARG A 126 -13.14 -5.85 -9.64
N LYS A 127 -13.22 -6.84 -8.74
CA LYS A 127 -13.08 -8.28 -9.05
C LYS A 127 -11.84 -8.56 -9.92
N MET A 128 -10.73 -7.90 -9.59
CA MET A 128 -9.50 -7.97 -10.40
C MET A 128 -8.89 -9.36 -10.37
N ASN A 129 -8.38 -9.79 -11.53
CA ASN A 129 -7.57 -11.00 -11.59
C ASN A 129 -6.10 -10.74 -11.20
N GLU A 130 -5.34 -11.82 -11.06
CA GLU A 130 -3.92 -11.81 -10.71
C GLU A 130 -3.07 -10.84 -11.55
N SER A 131 -3.25 -10.84 -12.87
CA SER A 131 -2.42 -10.04 -13.77
C SER A 131 -2.72 -8.55 -13.63
N GLU A 132 -4.00 -8.21 -13.42
CA GLU A 132 -4.44 -6.83 -13.18
C GLU A 132 -3.92 -6.30 -11.84
N LEU A 133 -3.95 -7.13 -10.80
CA LEU A 133 -3.40 -6.84 -9.48
C LEU A 133 -1.90 -6.54 -9.55
N LYS A 134 -1.13 -7.44 -10.19
CA LYS A 134 0.32 -7.27 -10.38
C LYS A 134 0.66 -5.99 -11.14
N LEU A 135 -0.08 -5.72 -12.21
CA LEU A 135 0.12 -4.51 -13.02
C LEU A 135 -0.17 -3.23 -12.23
N PHE A 136 -1.21 -3.24 -11.40
CA PHE A 136 -1.54 -2.11 -10.54
C PHE A 136 -0.45 -1.84 -9.51
N VAL A 137 -0.01 -2.87 -8.77
CA VAL A 137 1.06 -2.75 -7.76
C VAL A 137 2.35 -2.23 -8.40
N MET A 138 2.72 -2.76 -9.56
CA MET A 138 3.90 -2.32 -10.31
C MET A 138 3.81 -0.83 -10.70
N ARG A 139 2.66 -0.39 -11.22
CA ARG A 139 2.42 1.02 -11.58
C ARG A 139 2.48 1.94 -10.36
N MET A 140 1.88 1.53 -9.26
CA MET A 140 1.89 2.29 -8.00
C MET A 140 3.33 2.48 -7.51
N LYS A 141 4.10 1.39 -7.38
CA LYS A 141 5.50 1.44 -6.92
C LYS A 141 6.35 2.33 -7.83
N LYS A 142 6.25 2.16 -9.15
CA LYS A 142 6.97 2.97 -10.14
C LYS A 142 6.63 4.46 -10.00
N THR A 143 5.36 4.80 -9.84
CA THR A 143 4.91 6.19 -9.68
C THR A 143 5.45 6.80 -8.39
N ARG A 144 5.44 6.05 -7.27
CA ARG A 144 6.01 6.53 -6.00
C ARG A 144 7.51 6.78 -6.11
N SER A 145 8.26 5.86 -6.71
CA SER A 145 9.71 6.02 -6.92
C SER A 145 10.02 7.28 -7.76
N GLN A 146 9.24 7.54 -8.81
CA GLN A 146 9.39 8.75 -9.62
C GLN A 146 9.04 10.01 -8.82
N ASN A 147 8.01 9.99 -7.99
CA ASN A 147 7.66 11.13 -7.13
C ASN A 147 8.77 11.40 -6.10
N LYS A 148 9.29 10.37 -5.43
CA LYS A 148 10.42 10.51 -4.49
C LYS A 148 11.65 11.09 -5.18
N TYR A 149 11.95 10.66 -6.40
CA TYR A 149 13.04 11.23 -7.20
C TYR A 149 12.79 12.71 -7.51
N ARG A 150 11.59 13.08 -7.96
CA ARG A 150 11.24 14.49 -8.22
C ARG A 150 11.33 15.36 -6.97
N GLU A 151 10.90 14.84 -5.82
CA GLU A 151 11.02 15.51 -4.52
C GLU A 151 12.49 15.69 -4.13
N SER A 152 13.36 14.69 -4.33
CA SER A 152 14.77 14.75 -3.96
C SER A 152 15.62 15.68 -4.85
N VAL A 153 15.13 16.03 -6.04
CA VAL A 153 15.80 16.94 -6.98
C VAL A 153 15.10 18.29 -7.16
N LYS A 154 14.00 18.56 -6.44
CA LYS A 154 13.15 19.74 -6.64
C LYS A 154 13.93 21.06 -6.58
N ASP A 155 14.87 21.17 -5.65
CA ASP A 155 15.68 22.37 -5.44
C ASP A 155 17.11 22.21 -5.97
N LYS A 156 17.39 21.11 -6.68
CA LYS A 156 18.71 20.81 -7.24
C LYS A 156 18.77 21.26 -8.70
N LYS A 157 19.85 21.94 -9.08
CA LYS A 157 20.14 22.28 -10.48
C LYS A 157 21.14 21.29 -11.06
N VAL A 158 20.89 20.87 -12.30
CA VAL A 158 21.82 19.99 -13.01
C VAL A 158 23.07 20.78 -13.36
N LEU A 159 24.23 20.28 -12.93
CA LEU A 159 25.55 20.79 -13.34
C LEU A 159 26.07 19.94 -14.51
N ASN A 160 25.79 20.39 -15.73
CA ASN A 160 26.33 19.76 -16.94
C ASN A 160 27.71 20.33 -17.23
N THR A 161 28.76 19.60 -16.87
CA THR A 161 30.14 20.03 -17.11
C THR A 161 31.04 18.86 -17.49
N TYR A 162 32.14 19.16 -18.16
CA TYR A 162 33.19 18.21 -18.46
C TYR A 162 34.30 18.34 -17.42
N ILE A 163 34.73 17.20 -16.88
CA ILE A 163 35.91 17.10 -16.02
C ILE A 163 36.81 15.99 -16.57
N SER A 164 38.11 16.08 -16.31
CA SER A 164 39.05 15.03 -16.74
C SER A 164 38.71 13.69 -16.08
N SER A 165 39.04 12.59 -16.76
CA SER A 165 38.83 11.23 -16.25
C SER A 165 39.52 11.01 -14.89
N GLY A 166 40.73 11.54 -14.73
CA GLY A 166 41.48 11.50 -13.47
C GLY A 166 40.80 12.27 -12.34
N ALA A 167 40.26 13.46 -12.62
CA ALA A 167 39.49 14.23 -11.63
C ALA A 167 38.20 13.51 -11.22
N LYS A 168 37.47 12.92 -12.18
CA LYS A 168 36.27 12.11 -11.90
C LYS A 168 36.58 10.90 -11.02
N ALA A 169 37.69 10.21 -11.29
CA ALA A 169 38.12 9.07 -10.49
C ALA A 169 38.43 9.46 -9.05
N ARG A 170 39.16 10.58 -8.85
CA ARG A 170 39.43 11.13 -7.50
C ARG A 170 38.14 11.52 -6.78
N LEU A 171 37.23 12.21 -7.46
CA LEU A 171 35.93 12.60 -6.89
C LEU A 171 35.12 11.37 -6.45
N THR A 172 35.12 10.31 -7.26
CA THR A 172 34.43 9.05 -6.93
C THR A 172 35.06 8.35 -5.73
N ALA A 173 36.40 8.36 -5.65
CA ALA A 173 37.12 7.79 -4.51
C ALA A 173 36.85 8.56 -3.20
N MET A 174 36.81 9.89 -3.26
CA MET A 174 36.49 10.75 -2.13
C MET A 174 35.05 10.52 -1.65
N ALA A 175 34.08 10.54 -2.57
CA ALA A 175 32.68 10.25 -2.27
C ALA A 175 32.50 8.88 -1.57
N LYS A 176 33.19 7.84 -2.06
CA LYS A 176 33.17 6.50 -1.45
C LYS A 176 33.79 6.50 -0.05
N TYR A 177 34.91 7.20 0.14
CA TYR A 177 35.57 7.30 1.44
C TYR A 177 34.70 8.01 2.48
N HIS A 178 33.97 9.06 2.08
CA HIS A 178 33.05 9.80 2.95
C HIS A 178 31.64 9.19 3.08
N GLY A 179 31.33 8.12 2.32
CA GLY A 179 29.99 7.51 2.34
C GLY A 179 28.91 8.40 1.74
N MET A 180 29.26 9.28 0.81
CA MET A 180 28.38 10.26 0.18
C MET A 180 28.19 9.99 -1.31
N ASN A 181 27.14 10.58 -1.88
CA ASN A 181 26.98 10.57 -3.33
C ASN A 181 28.00 11.51 -4.00
N ILE A 182 28.38 11.20 -5.24
CA ILE A 182 29.40 11.96 -5.98
C ILE A 182 29.05 13.45 -6.15
N ASN A 183 27.77 13.78 -6.23
CA ASN A 183 27.27 15.16 -6.30
C ASN A 183 27.36 15.88 -4.95
N GLU A 184 27.11 15.18 -3.84
CA GLU A 184 27.24 15.75 -2.49
C GLU A 184 28.71 16.08 -2.18
N GLU A 185 29.62 15.18 -2.57
CA GLU A 185 31.08 15.43 -2.48
C GLU A 185 31.49 16.66 -3.30
N LEU A 186 30.98 16.76 -4.53
CA LEU A 186 31.25 17.90 -5.40
C LEU A 186 30.72 19.22 -4.81
N GLU A 187 29.50 19.21 -4.27
CA GLU A 187 28.92 20.37 -3.58
C GLU A 187 29.76 20.81 -2.38
N GLN A 188 30.25 19.87 -1.56
CA GLN A 188 31.14 20.20 -0.44
C GLN A 188 32.44 20.83 -0.90
N LEU A 189 33.08 20.29 -1.93
CA LEU A 189 34.31 20.86 -2.49
C LEU A 189 34.09 22.28 -3.00
N ILE A 190 32.98 22.54 -3.69
CA ILE A 190 32.61 23.88 -4.18
C ILE A 190 32.40 24.83 -2.99
N ASN A 191 31.60 24.42 -1.99
CA ASN A 191 31.30 25.26 -0.83
C ASN A 191 32.55 25.55 0.02
N HIS A 192 33.41 24.56 0.21
CA HIS A 192 34.67 24.72 0.94
C HIS A 192 35.63 25.68 0.20
N ALA A 193 35.79 25.51 -1.12
CA ALA A 193 36.60 26.41 -1.93
C ALA A 193 36.04 27.84 -1.94
N TYR A 194 34.71 27.99 -2.03
CA TYR A 194 34.04 29.28 -1.97
C TYR A 194 34.23 29.99 -0.63
N THR A 195 34.13 29.25 0.49
CA THR A 195 34.34 29.79 1.84
C THR A 195 35.77 30.30 2.03
N LYS A 196 36.76 29.63 1.43
CA LYS A 196 38.17 30.05 1.47
C LYS A 196 38.47 31.27 0.59
N TYR A 197 37.66 31.49 -0.45
CA TYR A 197 37.80 32.62 -1.36
C TYR A 197 37.22 33.92 -0.79
N ARG A 198 36.35 33.82 0.22
CA ARG A 198 35.74 34.94 0.93
C ARG A 198 36.51 35.24 2.22
#